data_AF-A0A7C1NR65-F1
#
_entry.id   AF-A0A7C1NR65-F1
#
_cell.length_a   1.000
_cell.length_b   1.000
_cell.length_c   1.000
_cell.angle_alpha   90.00
_cell.angle_beta   90.00
_cell.angle_gamma   90.00
#
_symmetry.space_group_name_H-M   'P 1'
#
loop_
_entity.id
_entity.type
_entity.pdbx_description
1 polymer ?
#
loop_
_entity_poly.entity_id
_entity_poly.type
_entity_poly.pdbx_seq_one_letter_code
_entity_poly.pdbx_strand_id
1 'polypeptide(L)'
;MIKKIAITFSVILYAIIVPFLDINETHVWNPDWTPHARIHEVWQLISNSSIGILCLWLVWYKKEVLLSTILSLIVTGGFLLAFFLKDGYGGSMKYLDGSEKTVFGINIGILGFGIAFLLLILSQILSTKKRMNPTKNLGENK
;
A
#
# COMPACT_ATOMS: atom_id res chain seq x y z
N MET A 1 12.28 9.24 -11.75
CA MET A 1 10.92 9.71 -11.43
C MET A 1 9.93 8.59 -11.15
N ILE A 2 9.84 7.55 -11.98
CA ILE A 2 8.85 6.46 -11.81
C ILE A 2 8.78 5.86 -10.39
N LYS A 3 9.93 5.60 -9.74
CA LYS A 3 9.96 5.09 -8.35
C LYS A 3 9.28 6.03 -7.35
N LYS A 4 9.51 7.35 -7.47
CA LYS A 4 8.91 8.35 -6.56
C LYS A 4 7.40 8.43 -6.73
N ILE A 5 6.92 8.30 -7.97
CA ILE A 5 5.49 8.27 -8.28
C ILE A 5 4.85 7.02 -7.68
N ALA A 6 5.46 5.84 -7.91
CA ALA A 6 4.98 4.59 -7.33
C ALA A 6 4.91 4.66 -5.79
N ILE A 7 5.98 5.13 -5.13
CA ILE A 7 5.99 5.35 -3.67
C ILE A 7 4.88 6.29 -3.23
N THR A 8 4.76 7.46 -3.86
CA THR A 8 3.78 8.49 -3.45
C THR A 8 2.36 7.98 -3.64
N PHE A 9 2.08 7.27 -4.74
CA PHE A 9 0.80 6.60 -4.96
C PHE A 9 0.49 5.59 -3.85
N SER A 10 1.44 4.71 -3.54
CA SER A 10 1.27 3.72 -2.48
C SER A 10 1.04 4.37 -1.12
N VAL A 11 1.79 5.44 -0.79
CA VAL A 11 1.59 6.19 0.45
C VAL A 11 0.20 6.79 0.52
N ILE A 12 -0.26 7.47 -0.54
CA ILE A 12 -1.61 8.06 -0.56
C ILE A 12 -2.66 6.98 -0.30
N LEU A 13 -2.52 5.79 -0.89
CA LEU A 13 -3.43 4.68 -0.65
C LEU A 13 -3.47 4.30 0.84
N TYR A 14 -2.35 3.87 1.44
CA TYR A 14 -2.39 3.30 2.80
C TYR A 14 -2.42 4.35 3.92
N ALA A 15 -1.94 5.57 3.70
CA ALA A 15 -1.83 6.61 4.72
C ALA A 15 -2.98 7.63 4.69
N ILE A 16 -3.79 7.64 3.61
CA ILE A 16 -4.88 8.60 3.45
C ILE A 16 -6.17 7.89 3.06
N ILE A 17 -6.17 7.15 1.95
CA ILE A 17 -7.39 6.51 1.45
C ILE A 17 -7.93 5.47 2.43
N VAL A 18 -7.07 4.60 2.98
CA VAL A 18 -7.48 3.59 3.96
C VAL A 18 -8.06 4.24 5.22
N PRO A 19 -7.38 5.18 5.92
CA PRO A 19 -8.00 5.92 7.02
C PRO A 19 -9.34 6.57 6.66
N PHE A 20 -9.46 7.19 5.48
CA PHE A 20 -10.71 7.77 5.04
C PHE A 20 -11.84 6.75 4.89
N LEU A 21 -11.52 5.53 4.46
CA LEU A 21 -12.48 4.43 4.28
C LEU A 21 -12.85 3.71 5.59
N ASP A 22 -11.99 3.77 6.61
CA ASP A 22 -12.10 2.95 7.82
C ASP A 22 -12.46 3.77 9.07
N ILE A 23 -12.35 5.11 9.02
CA ILE A 23 -12.84 6.00 10.09
C ILE A 23 -14.36 6.21 9.91
N ASN A 24 -15.16 5.21 10.31
CA ASN A 24 -16.63 5.25 10.34
C ASN A 24 -17.24 4.10 11.17
N GLU A 25 -18.58 4.03 11.21
CA GLU A 25 -19.40 3.06 11.96
C GLU A 25 -19.27 1.61 11.48
N THR A 26 -18.71 1.36 10.29
CA THR A 26 -18.48 -0.02 9.81
C THR A 26 -17.12 -0.59 10.25
N HIS A 27 -16.23 0.24 10.80
CA HIS A 27 -14.85 -0.13 11.18
C HIS A 27 -14.48 0.44 12.56
N VAL A 28 -13.83 1.62 12.66
CA VAL A 28 -13.32 2.17 13.92
C VAL A 28 -14.39 2.23 15.03
N TRP A 29 -15.63 2.57 14.68
CA TRP A 29 -16.75 2.62 15.63
C TRP A 29 -17.72 1.44 15.50
N ASN A 30 -17.32 0.35 14.84
CA ASN A 30 -18.18 -0.81 14.65
C ASN A 30 -18.66 -1.37 16.01
N PRO A 31 -20.00 -1.37 16.25
CA PRO A 31 -20.55 -1.81 17.53
C PRO A 31 -20.41 -3.32 17.74
N ASP A 32 -20.31 -4.08 16.66
CA ASP A 32 -20.24 -5.55 16.68
C ASP A 32 -18.81 -6.06 16.89
N TRP A 33 -17.80 -5.21 16.71
CA TRP A 33 -16.42 -5.55 17.01
C TRP A 33 -16.16 -5.48 18.50
N THR A 34 -15.36 -6.42 19.01
CA THR A 34 -14.85 -6.30 20.38
C THR A 34 -14.04 -4.99 20.52
N PRO A 35 -14.06 -4.35 21.70
CA PRO A 35 -13.27 -3.13 21.92
C PRO A 35 -11.78 -3.29 21.59
N HIS A 36 -11.25 -4.51 21.74
CA HIS A 36 -9.86 -4.84 21.43
C HIS A 36 -9.56 -4.73 19.93
N ALA A 37 -10.44 -5.25 19.06
CA ALA A 37 -10.26 -5.17 17.60
C ALA A 37 -10.25 -3.71 17.11
N ARG A 38 -11.08 -2.84 17.70
CA ARG A 38 -11.11 -1.41 17.38
C ARG A 38 -9.80 -0.71 17.69
N ILE A 39 -9.15 -1.05 18.81
CA ILE A 39 -7.81 -0.51 19.14
C ILE A 39 -6.77 -0.96 18.10
N HIS A 40 -6.79 -2.24 17.70
CA HIS A 40 -5.87 -2.74 16.67
C HIS A 40 -6.07 -2.04 15.33
N GLU A 41 -7.31 -1.75 14.95
CA GLU A 41 -7.59 -1.00 13.73
C GLU A 41 -7.01 0.41 13.80
N VAL A 42 -7.34 1.19 14.84
CA VAL A 42 -6.81 2.55 14.99
C VAL A 42 -5.28 2.55 15.09
N TRP A 43 -4.69 1.57 15.78
CA TRP A 43 -3.25 1.41 15.85
C TRP A 43 -2.65 1.17 14.45
N GLN A 44 -3.21 0.24 13.67
CA GLN A 44 -2.80 -0.02 12.30
C GLN A 44 -2.86 1.26 11.44
N LEU A 45 -3.97 2.01 11.50
CA LEU A 45 -4.15 3.25 10.73
C LEU A 45 -3.09 4.30 11.08
N ILE A 46 -2.85 4.54 12.38
CA ILE A 46 -1.86 5.53 12.85
C ILE A 46 -0.45 5.09 12.46
N SER A 47 -0.09 3.82 12.67
CA SER A 47 1.22 3.28 12.33
C SER A 47 1.50 3.36 10.83
N ASN A 48 0.55 2.92 9.99
CA ASN A 48 0.70 2.98 8.54
C ASN A 48 0.79 4.43 8.04
N SER A 49 -0.04 5.33 8.59
CA SER A 49 0.01 6.75 8.22
C SER A 49 1.35 7.41 8.60
N SER A 50 1.89 7.06 9.77
CA SER A 50 3.19 7.54 10.24
C SER A 50 4.34 7.02 9.36
N ILE A 51 4.30 5.74 8.96
CA ILE A 51 5.24 5.17 7.99
C ILE A 51 5.11 5.89 6.64
N GLY A 52 3.90 6.28 6.24
CA GLY A 52 3.64 7.06 5.03
C GLY A 52 4.33 8.42 5.03
N ILE A 53 4.17 9.16 6.12
CA ILE A 53 4.86 10.45 6.33
C ILE A 53 6.38 10.26 6.26
N LEU A 54 6.91 9.23 6.95
CA LEU A 54 8.33 8.89 6.88
C LEU A 54 8.77 8.57 5.45
N CYS A 55 8.00 7.78 4.70
CA CYS A 55 8.30 7.42 3.32
C CYS A 55 8.35 8.65 2.40
N LEU A 56 7.44 9.61 2.57
CA LEU A 56 7.43 10.87 1.82
C LEU A 56 8.66 11.72 2.15
N TRP A 57 9.01 11.84 3.43
CA TRP A 57 10.23 12.53 3.85
C TRP A 57 11.49 11.87 3.28
N LEU A 58 11.58 10.54 3.36
CA LEU A 58 12.71 9.78 2.81
C LEU A 58 12.86 10.00 1.30
N VAL A 59 11.78 9.90 0.53
CA VAL A 59 11.87 9.96 -0.95
C VAL A 59 12.04 11.38 -1.49
N TRP A 60 11.38 12.37 -0.87
CA TRP A 60 11.35 13.75 -1.38
C TRP A 60 12.42 14.62 -0.75
N TYR A 61 12.73 14.46 0.54
CA TYR A 61 13.73 15.27 1.23
C TYR A 61 15.09 14.57 1.26
N LYS A 62 15.16 13.38 1.87
CA LYS A 62 16.42 12.63 2.04
C LYS A 62 16.95 11.97 0.77
N LYS A 63 16.10 11.84 -0.25
CA LYS A 63 16.36 11.12 -1.52
C LYS A 63 16.69 9.63 -1.32
N GLU A 64 16.28 9.05 -0.20
CA GLU A 64 16.45 7.64 0.17
C GLU A 64 15.34 6.77 -0.44
N VAL A 65 15.38 6.61 -1.76
CA VAL A 65 14.32 5.93 -2.54
C VAL A 65 14.19 4.45 -2.18
N LEU A 66 15.30 3.75 -1.94
CA LEU A 66 15.27 2.31 -1.67
C LEU A 66 14.60 2.00 -0.34
N LEU A 67 14.97 2.70 0.73
CA LEU A 67 14.37 2.52 2.05
C LEU A 67 12.86 2.82 2.01
N SER A 68 12.48 3.94 1.40
CA SER A 68 11.07 4.30 1.22
C SER A 68 10.28 3.26 0.39
N THR A 69 10.91 2.66 -0.63
CA THR A 69 10.33 1.54 -1.40
C THR A 69 10.11 0.32 -0.50
N ILE A 70 11.13 -0.08 0.28
CA ILE A 70 11.06 -1.28 1.14
C ILE A 70 9.97 -1.11 2.19
N LEU A 71 9.92 0.05 2.87
CA LEU A 71 8.86 0.33 3.85
C LEU A 71 7.47 0.26 3.22
N SER A 72 7.30 0.85 2.03
CA SER A 72 6.02 0.79 1.31
C SER A 72 5.65 -0.64 0.88
N LEU A 73 6.64 -1.46 0.50
CA LEU A 73 6.42 -2.89 0.18
C LEU A 73 6.06 -3.70 1.44
N ILE A 74 6.63 -3.37 2.60
CA ILE A 74 6.29 -4.02 3.87
C ILE A 74 4.84 -3.71 4.25
N VAL A 75 4.41 -2.45 4.17
CA VAL A 75 3.02 -2.07 4.48
C VAL A 75 2.04 -2.73 3.52
N THR A 76 2.29 -2.60 2.21
CA THR A 76 1.38 -3.14 1.20
C THR A 76 1.40 -4.67 1.13
N GLY A 77 2.58 -5.27 1.23
CA GLY A 77 2.76 -6.72 1.29
C GLY A 77 2.24 -7.33 2.58
N GLY A 78 2.31 -6.61 3.70
CA GLY A 78 1.74 -7.04 4.99
C GLY A 78 0.23 -7.26 4.90
N PHE A 79 -0.51 -6.31 4.31
CA PHE A 79 -1.93 -6.50 4.03
C PHE A 79 -2.20 -7.70 3.12
N LEU A 80 -1.47 -7.83 2.01
CA LEU A 80 -1.65 -8.93 1.05
C LEU A 80 -1.38 -10.30 1.69
N LEU A 81 -0.34 -10.38 2.52
CA LEU A 81 0.01 -11.60 3.25
C LEU A 81 -1.05 -11.93 4.31
N ALA A 82 -1.54 -10.93 5.05
CA ALA A 82 -2.64 -11.11 5.99
C ALA A 82 -3.90 -11.61 5.26
N PHE A 83 -4.29 -10.98 4.14
CA PHE A 83 -5.44 -11.42 3.34
C PHE A 83 -5.29 -12.87 2.86
N PHE A 84 -4.09 -13.28 2.46
CA PHE A 84 -3.80 -14.64 2.03
C PHE A 84 -3.88 -15.65 3.17
N LEU A 85 -3.42 -15.29 4.36
CA LEU A 85 -3.37 -16.18 5.54
C LEU A 85 -4.64 -16.14 6.40
N LYS A 86 -5.60 -15.25 6.11
CA LYS A 86 -6.75 -14.94 6.98
C LYS A 86 -7.54 -16.16 7.44
N ASP A 87 -7.72 -17.15 6.58
CA ASP A 87 -8.51 -18.34 6.89
C ASP A 87 -7.86 -19.16 8.04
N GLY A 88 -6.54 -19.08 8.18
CA GLY A 88 -5.79 -19.78 9.24
C GLY A 88 -5.97 -19.20 10.64
N TYR A 89 -6.45 -17.95 10.76
CA TYR A 89 -6.72 -17.29 12.05
C TYR A 89 -8.16 -16.78 12.16
N GLY A 90 -9.06 -17.23 11.28
CA GLY A 90 -10.47 -16.84 11.29
C GLY A 90 -10.75 -15.39 10.83
N GLY A 91 -9.81 -14.79 10.08
CA GLY A 91 -9.99 -13.45 9.50
C GLY A 91 -10.96 -13.46 8.32
N SER A 92 -11.59 -12.31 8.06
CA SER A 92 -12.55 -12.12 6.97
C SER A 92 -12.56 -10.67 6.52
N MET A 93 -12.86 -10.42 5.24
CA MET A 93 -13.13 -9.08 4.69
C MET A 93 -14.64 -8.84 4.50
N LYS A 94 -15.48 -9.79 4.90
CA LYS A 94 -16.93 -9.66 4.85
C LYS A 94 -17.44 -8.87 6.06
N TYR A 95 -18.40 -8.01 5.81
CA TYR A 95 -19.24 -7.42 6.85
C TYR A 95 -20.15 -8.49 7.46
N LEU A 96 -20.80 -8.16 8.57
CA LEU A 96 -21.65 -9.09 9.30
C LEU A 96 -22.94 -9.44 8.57
N ASP A 97 -23.38 -8.57 7.67
CA ASP A 97 -24.46 -8.88 6.71
C ASP A 97 -24.01 -9.84 5.58
N GLY A 98 -22.75 -10.29 5.62
CA GLY A 98 -22.14 -11.19 4.63
C GLY A 98 -21.67 -10.49 3.36
N SER A 99 -21.93 -9.18 3.22
CA SER A 99 -21.48 -8.41 2.06
C SER A 99 -19.97 -8.17 2.11
N GLU A 100 -19.38 -7.89 0.96
CA GLU A 100 -17.97 -7.56 0.82
C GLU A 100 -17.82 -6.48 -0.23
N LYS A 101 -16.95 -5.50 0.02
CA LYS A 101 -16.63 -4.48 -0.99
C LYS A 101 -15.78 -5.11 -2.08
N THR A 102 -16.41 -5.39 -3.21
CA THR A 102 -15.77 -5.97 -4.40
C THR A 102 -15.98 -5.12 -5.63
N VAL A 103 -15.04 -5.22 -6.58
CA VAL A 103 -15.14 -4.67 -7.94
C VAL A 103 -14.85 -5.81 -8.90
N PHE A 104 -15.79 -6.11 -9.80
CA PHE A 104 -15.76 -7.28 -10.68
C PHE A 104 -15.53 -8.62 -9.94
N GLY A 105 -16.05 -8.75 -8.72
CA GLY A 105 -15.90 -9.94 -7.89
C GLY A 105 -14.56 -10.06 -7.14
N ILE A 106 -13.69 -9.04 -7.21
CA ILE A 106 -12.41 -9.00 -6.50
C ILE A 106 -12.50 -7.99 -5.36
N ASN A 107 -12.05 -8.37 -4.16
CA ASN A 107 -11.98 -7.47 -3.01
C ASN A 107 -11.20 -6.18 -3.33
N ILE A 108 -11.76 -5.03 -2.97
CA ILE A 108 -11.16 -3.72 -3.28
C ILE A 108 -9.79 -3.51 -2.62
N GLY A 109 -9.58 -4.10 -1.45
CA GLY A 109 -8.30 -4.07 -0.74
C GLY A 109 -7.24 -4.83 -1.53
N ILE A 110 -7.54 -6.05 -1.99
CA ILE A 110 -6.61 -6.82 -2.85
C ILE A 110 -6.26 -6.01 -4.11
N LEU A 111 -7.25 -5.41 -4.77
CA LEU A 111 -7.00 -4.60 -5.97
C LEU A 111 -6.10 -3.41 -5.65
N GLY A 112 -6.46 -2.59 -4.66
CA GLY A 112 -5.70 -1.40 -4.30
C GLY A 112 -4.27 -1.73 -3.87
N PHE A 113 -4.13 -2.60 -2.88
CA PHE A 113 -2.82 -2.99 -2.34
C PHE A 113 -2.01 -3.81 -3.33
N GLY A 114 -2.65 -4.68 -4.13
CA GLY A 114 -1.99 -5.46 -5.18
C GLY A 114 -1.41 -4.57 -6.29
N ILE A 115 -2.20 -3.60 -6.77
CA ILE A 115 -1.73 -2.62 -7.76
C ILE A 115 -0.57 -1.80 -7.19
N ALA A 116 -0.70 -1.29 -5.96
CA ALA A 116 0.36 -0.53 -5.30
C ALA A 116 1.65 -1.34 -5.15
N PHE A 117 1.54 -2.60 -4.71
CA PHE A 117 2.67 -3.52 -4.55
C PHE A 117 3.36 -3.80 -5.90
N LEU A 118 2.59 -4.13 -6.94
CA LEU A 118 3.12 -4.38 -8.29
C LEU A 118 3.79 -3.14 -8.87
N LEU A 119 3.19 -1.95 -8.71
CA LEU A 119 3.79 -0.68 -9.15
C LEU A 119 5.14 -0.44 -8.48
N LEU A 120 5.26 -0.70 -7.18
CA LEU A 120 6.53 -0.59 -6.45
C LEU A 120 7.59 -1.51 -7.05
N ILE A 121 7.28 -2.81 -7.25
CA ILE A 121 8.21 -3.79 -7.84
C ILE A 121 8.60 -3.41 -9.28
N LEU A 122 7.61 -3.16 -10.14
CA LEU A 122 7.83 -2.82 -11.55
C LEU A 122 8.66 -1.53 -11.69
N SER A 123 8.44 -0.54 -10.83
CA SER A 123 9.23 0.70 -10.84
C SER A 123 10.72 0.46 -10.58
N GLN A 124 11.08 -0.58 -9.81
CA GLN A 124 12.47 -0.96 -9.59
C GLN A 124 13.05 -1.63 -10.84
N ILE A 125 12.35 -2.61 -11.41
CA ILE A 125 12.80 -3.37 -12.59
C ILE A 125 13.02 -2.44 -13.79
N LEU A 126 12.05 -1.57 -14.09
CA LEU A 126 12.13 -0.65 -15.22
C LEU A 126 13.27 0.38 -15.06
N SER A 127 13.53 0.81 -13.83
CA SER A 127 14.62 1.75 -13.55
C SER A 127 16.00 1.09 -13.69
N THR A 128 16.13 -0.19 -13.32
CA THR A 128 17.38 -0.95 -13.49
C THR A 128 17.69 -1.18 -14.96
N LYS A 129 16.69 -1.56 -15.77
CA LYS A 129 16.85 -1.74 -17.22
C LYS A 129 17.29 -0.45 -17.93
N LYS A 130 16.77 0.70 -17.52
CA LYS A 130 17.20 2.02 -18.04
C LYS A 130 18.67 2.32 -17.72
N ARG A 131 19.16 1.89 -16.55
CA ARG A 131 20.58 2.07 -16.17
C ARG A 131 21.52 1.17 -16.98
N MET A 132 21.06 -0.01 -17.38
CA MET A 132 21.85 -0.98 -18.16
C MET A 132 21.89 -0.68 -19.67
N ASN A 133 20.97 0.12 -20.21
CA ASN A 133 20.94 0.54 -21.62
C ASN A 133 21.20 2.05 -21.84
N PRO A 134 22.37 2.60 -21.46
CA PRO A 134 22.68 4.02 -21.66
C PRO A 134 23.02 4.41 -23.12
N THR A 135 23.31 3.45 -24.00
CA THR A 135 24.02 3.69 -25.29
C THR A 135 23.15 4.02 -26.52
N LYS A 136 21.83 4.19 -26.41
CA LYS A 136 21.00 4.59 -27.57
C LYS A 136 20.79 6.10 -27.78
N ASN A 137 21.33 6.96 -26.91
CA ASN A 137 21.07 8.41 -26.94
C ASN A 137 22.26 9.29 -27.38
N LEU A 138 23.29 8.73 -28.00
CA LEU A 138 24.48 9.49 -28.47
C LEU A 138 24.71 9.42 -29.98
N GLY A 139 23.69 9.06 -30.77
CA GLY A 139 23.81 8.78 -32.21
C GLY A 139 23.13 9.75 -33.17
N GLU A 140 22.57 10.87 -32.69
CA GLU A 140 21.92 11.88 -33.56
C GLU A 140 22.37 13.28 -33.13
N ASN A 141 23.51 13.70 -33.67
CA ASN A 141 23.85 15.09 -34.01
C ASN A 141 25.20 15.02 -34.75
N LYS A 142 25.11 14.68 -36.04
CA LYS A 142 26.08 15.12 -37.05
C LYS A 142 25.62 16.47 -37.58
#